data_AF-A0A246BC67-F1
#
_entry.id   AF-A0A246BC67-F1
#
_cell.length_a   1.000
_cell.length_b   1.000
_cell.length_c   1.000
_cell.angle_alpha   90.00
_cell.angle_beta   90.00
_cell.angle_gamma   90.00
#
_symmetry.space_group_name_H-M   'P 1'
#
loop_
_entity.id
_entity.type
_entity.pdbx_description
1 polymer ?
#
loop_
_entity_poly.entity_id
_entity_poly.type
_entity_poly.pdbx_seq_one_letter_code
_entity_poly.pdbx_strand_id
1 'polypeptide(L)'
;MKHTDLAQDYFERHSRSNECHITSDGRVFHTSGHAISFAQENNLQDQTIESYTRDQAEKIATVPVEPVGPTEEEIIAKTEELKNLDIDAAEYPVLKTFIKFFDIKCEDQKAATLKTALTEYKNNLAQ
;
A
#
# COMPACT_ATOMS: atom_id res chain seq x y z
N MET A 1 -14.34 -12.78 13.83
CA MET A 1 -13.58 -13.92 13.27
C MET A 1 -13.35 -13.58 11.81
N LYS A 2 -12.13 -13.66 11.29
CA LYS A 2 -11.86 -13.28 9.89
C LYS A 2 -12.31 -14.44 8.99
N HIS A 3 -13.19 -14.20 8.03
CA HIS A 3 -13.76 -15.23 7.13
C HIS A 3 -12.83 -15.59 5.96
N THR A 4 -11.53 -15.52 6.18
CA THR A 4 -10.52 -15.63 5.12
C THR A 4 -10.47 -17.01 4.48
N ASP A 5 -10.69 -18.07 5.26
CA ASP A 5 -10.71 -19.45 4.78
C ASP A 5 -11.82 -19.67 3.74
N LEU A 6 -13.00 -19.09 3.99
CA LEU A 6 -14.14 -19.13 3.08
C LEU A 6 -13.91 -18.32 1.80
N ALA A 7 -13.19 -17.19 1.90
CA ALA A 7 -12.80 -16.41 0.74
C ALA A 7 -11.83 -17.20 -0.16
N GLN A 8 -10.85 -17.86 0.45
CA GLN A 8 -9.87 -18.69 -0.25
C GLN A 8 -10.54 -19.87 -0.95
N ASP A 9 -11.37 -20.66 -0.25
CA ASP A 9 -12.12 -21.78 -0.85
C ASP A 9 -12.99 -21.30 -2.03
N TYR A 10 -13.62 -20.13 -1.91
CA TYR A 10 -14.39 -19.55 -3.01
C TYR A 10 -13.53 -19.22 -4.23
N PHE A 11 -12.36 -18.61 -4.05
CA PHE A 11 -11.44 -18.27 -5.14
C PHE A 11 -10.79 -19.49 -5.80
N GLU A 12 -10.53 -20.55 -5.04
CA GLU A 12 -10.05 -21.83 -5.57
C GLU A 12 -11.11 -22.50 -6.44
N ARG A 13 -12.38 -22.47 -6.02
CA ARG A 13 -13.51 -23.00 -6.79
C ARG A 13 -13.90 -22.13 -7.99
N HIS A 14 -13.68 -20.82 -7.90
CA HIS A 14 -14.07 -19.85 -8.92
C HIS A 14 -12.87 -19.07 -9.46
N SER A 15 -12.08 -19.73 -10.31
CA SER A 15 -10.85 -19.18 -10.92
C SER A 15 -11.06 -17.90 -11.75
N ARG A 16 -12.30 -17.54 -12.10
CA ARG A 16 -12.64 -16.31 -12.86
C ARG A 16 -13.11 -15.15 -11.99
N SER A 17 -13.39 -15.37 -10.71
CA SER A 17 -13.86 -14.33 -9.81
C SER A 17 -12.67 -13.62 -9.15
N ASN A 18 -12.68 -12.28 -9.18
CA ASN A 18 -11.62 -11.44 -8.60
C ASN A 18 -12.02 -10.83 -7.25
N GLU A 19 -13.28 -10.96 -6.86
CA GLU A 19 -13.82 -10.49 -5.59
C GLU A 19 -14.86 -11.47 -5.04
N CYS A 20 -14.99 -11.50 -3.72
CA CYS A 20 -16.05 -12.17 -3.00
C CYS A 20 -16.43 -11.38 -1.75
N HIS A 21 -17.65 -11.54 -1.29
CA HIS A 21 -18.22 -10.80 -0.17
C HIS A 21 -18.84 -11.77 0.81
N ILE A 22 -18.40 -11.72 2.07
CA ILE A 22 -18.80 -12.67 3.09
C ILE A 22 -19.58 -11.93 4.16
N THR A 23 -20.79 -12.40 4.42
CA THR A 23 -21.63 -11.89 5.50
C THR A 23 -21.20 -12.49 6.84
N SER A 24 -21.54 -11.83 7.96
CA SER A 24 -21.17 -12.29 9.30
C SER A 24 -21.72 -13.67 9.71
N ASP A 25 -22.68 -14.21 8.96
CA ASP A 25 -23.20 -15.59 9.10
C ASP A 25 -22.34 -16.63 8.35
N GLY A 26 -21.27 -16.21 7.67
CA GLY A 26 -20.36 -17.07 6.90
C GLY A 26 -20.81 -17.37 5.47
N ARG A 27 -21.81 -16.64 4.95
CA ARG A 27 -22.31 -16.83 3.58
C ARG A 27 -21.54 -15.98 2.57
N VAL A 28 -21.03 -16.61 1.53
CA VAL A 28 -20.19 -16.00 0.48
C VAL A 28 -21.01 -15.62 -0.76
N PHE A 29 -20.78 -14.41 -1.28
CA PHE A 29 -21.45 -13.85 -2.45
C PHE A 29 -20.43 -13.33 -3.46
N HIS A 30 -20.82 -13.35 -4.74
CA HIS A 30 -20.00 -12.84 -5.84
C HIS A 30 -20.05 -11.31 -5.99
N THR A 31 -21.08 -10.65 -5.47
CA THR A 31 -21.26 -9.19 -5.52
C THR A 31 -21.71 -8.67 -4.17
N SER A 32 -21.22 -7.47 -3.81
CA SER A 32 -21.57 -6.79 -2.57
C SER A 32 -23.06 -6.50 -2.46
N GLY A 33 -23.72 -6.13 -3.57
CA GLY A 33 -25.16 -5.85 -3.59
C GLY A 33 -26.00 -7.04 -3.11
N HIS A 34 -25.66 -8.26 -3.54
CA HIS A 34 -26.39 -9.47 -3.13
C HIS A 34 -26.12 -9.81 -1.66
N ALA A 35 -24.89 -9.60 -1.18
CA ALA A 35 -24.56 -9.76 0.23
C ALA A 35 -25.32 -8.77 1.12
N ILE A 36 -25.45 -7.51 0.68
CA ILE A 36 -26.21 -6.45 1.39
C ILE A 36 -27.68 -6.82 1.46
N SER A 37 -28.29 -7.15 0.31
CA SER A 37 -29.71 -7.55 0.27
C SER A 37 -29.97 -8.76 1.16
N PHE A 38 -29.07 -9.75 1.18
CA PHE A 38 -29.21 -10.93 2.03
C PHE A 38 -29.13 -10.58 3.53
N ALA A 39 -28.15 -9.77 3.93
CA ALA A 39 -27.98 -9.36 5.32
C ALA A 39 -29.18 -8.56 5.83
N GLN A 40 -29.76 -7.72 4.97
CA GLN A 40 -30.97 -6.96 5.27
C GLN A 40 -32.22 -7.85 5.34
N GLU A 41 -32.41 -8.77 4.39
CA GLU A 41 -33.57 -9.67 4.35
C GLU A 41 -33.59 -10.63 5.54
N ASN A 42 -32.42 -11.09 5.98
CA ASN A 42 -32.28 -12.02 7.10
C ASN A 42 -32.13 -11.32 8.46
N ASN A 43 -32.22 -9.98 8.50
CA ASN A 43 -32.04 -9.18 9.72
C ASN A 43 -30.82 -9.61 10.54
N LEU A 44 -29.69 -9.85 9.86
CA LEU A 44 -28.45 -10.16 10.55
C LEU A 44 -28.11 -8.98 11.47
N GLN A 45 -27.91 -9.25 12.76
CA GLN A 45 -27.57 -8.22 13.75
C GLN A 45 -26.30 -7.48 13.35
N ASP A 46 -25.38 -8.19 12.70
CA ASP A 46 -24.13 -7.69 12.19
C ASP A 46 -24.26 -7.63 10.65
N GLN A 47 -24.68 -6.48 10.13
CA GLN A 47 -24.77 -6.21 8.68
C GLN A 47 -23.39 -5.98 8.05
N THR A 48 -22.33 -6.48 8.70
CA THR A 48 -20.96 -6.36 8.22
C THR A 48 -20.78 -7.32 7.05
N ILE A 49 -20.22 -6.78 5.98
CA ILE A 49 -19.87 -7.55 4.79
C ILE A 49 -18.38 -7.40 4.60
N GLU A 50 -17.67 -8.48 4.85
CA GLU A 50 -16.25 -8.55 4.61
C GLU A 50 -16.02 -8.83 3.12
N SER A 51 -15.50 -7.83 2.42
CA SER A 51 -15.18 -7.95 0.99
C SER A 51 -13.71 -8.34 0.85
N TYR A 52 -13.45 -9.43 0.15
CA TYR A 52 -12.12 -9.94 -0.13
C TYR A 52 -11.89 -9.91 -1.64
N THR A 53 -10.75 -9.39 -2.08
CA THR A 53 -10.30 -9.54 -3.47
C THR A 53 -9.33 -10.70 -3.60
N ARG A 54 -9.17 -11.27 -4.80
CA ARG A 54 -8.19 -12.35 -5.03
C ARG A 54 -6.76 -11.92 -4.65
N ASP A 55 -6.41 -10.66 -4.94
CA ASP A 55 -5.12 -10.07 -4.55
C ASP A 55 -4.94 -10.04 -3.02
N GLN A 56 -6.02 -9.81 -2.27
CA GLN A 56 -6.00 -9.90 -0.80
C GLN A 56 -5.95 -11.34 -0.31
N ALA A 57 -6.67 -12.28 -0.94
CA ALA A 57 -6.67 -13.69 -0.53
C ALA A 57 -5.32 -14.39 -0.76
N GLU A 58 -4.65 -14.13 -1.90
CA GLU A 58 -3.28 -14.61 -2.15
C GLU A 58 -2.25 -14.00 -1.18
N LYS A 59 -2.48 -12.76 -0.72
CA LYS A 59 -1.60 -12.09 0.26
C LYS A 59 -1.74 -12.61 1.70
N ILE A 60 -2.81 -13.34 2.06
CA ILE A 60 -3.00 -13.77 3.46
C ILE A 60 -2.21 -15.05 3.80
N ALA A 61 -1.66 -15.75 2.80
CA ALA A 61 -0.68 -16.82 3.03
C ALA A 61 0.72 -16.30 3.40
N THR A 62 1.00 -15.01 3.21
CA THR A 62 2.30 -14.41 3.51
C THR A 62 2.14 -13.01 4.10
N VAL A 63 2.12 -12.93 5.45
CA VAL A 63 2.72 -11.87 6.31
C VAL A 63 2.24 -10.40 6.04
N PRO A 64 1.84 -9.64 7.07
CA PRO A 64 0.95 -8.49 6.95
C PRO A 64 1.51 -7.39 6.03
N VAL A 65 0.65 -6.85 5.16
CA VAL A 65 0.96 -5.63 4.41
C VAL A 65 1.01 -4.45 5.36
N GLU A 66 2.25 -4.02 5.59
CA GLU A 66 2.68 -2.75 6.11
C GLU A 66 2.02 -1.56 5.35
N PRO A 67 1.96 -0.36 5.98
CA PRO A 67 1.34 0.81 5.39
C PRO A 67 1.87 1.11 3.99
N VAL A 68 0.98 1.58 3.11
CA VAL A 68 1.32 2.00 1.74
C VAL A 68 2.13 3.30 1.80
N GLY A 69 3.42 3.18 2.09
CA GLY A 69 4.39 4.26 2.22
C GLY A 69 5.68 3.76 2.87
N PRO A 70 6.83 4.43 2.67
CA PRO A 70 8.05 4.08 3.39
C PRO A 70 7.78 4.13 4.89
N THR A 71 8.19 3.09 5.61
CA THR A 71 8.07 3.05 7.07
C THR A 71 8.88 4.19 7.71
N GLU A 72 8.55 4.59 8.94
CA GLU A 72 9.32 5.62 9.67
C GLU A 72 10.81 5.25 9.73
N GLU A 73 11.12 3.97 9.91
CA GLU A 73 12.50 3.43 9.90
C GLU A 73 13.19 3.61 8.55
N GLU A 74 12.51 3.35 7.44
CA GLU A 74 13.05 3.59 6.10
C GLU A 74 13.27 5.08 5.83
N ILE A 75 12.36 5.95 6.28
CA ILE A 75 12.51 7.40 6.17
C ILE A 75 13.76 7.84 6.94
N ILE A 76 13.92 7.41 8.20
CA ILE A 76 15.08 7.73 9.03
C ILE A 76 16.38 7.25 8.35
N ALA A 77 16.42 6.00 7.92
CA ALA A 77 17.60 5.43 7.25
C ALA A 77 17.95 6.20 5.98
N LYS A 78 16.95 6.56 5.16
CA LYS A 78 17.18 7.33 3.93
C LYS A 78 17.58 8.76 4.20
N THR A 79 17.09 9.36 5.28
CA THR A 79 17.49 10.70 5.72
C THR A 79 18.94 10.70 6.21
N GLU A 80 19.38 9.68 6.95
CA GLU A 80 20.79 9.53 7.33
C GLU A 80 21.69 9.31 6.12
N GLU A 81 21.25 8.51 5.15
CA GLU A 81 21.96 8.30 3.88
C GLU A 81 22.13 9.63 3.12
N LEU A 82 21.08 10.44 3.03
CA LEU A 82 21.13 11.77 2.41
C LEU A 82 22.05 12.75 3.18
N LYS A 83 22.04 12.69 4.52
CA LYS A 83 22.91 13.52 5.38
C LYS A 83 24.39 13.21 5.14
N ASN A 84 24.74 11.94 4.94
CA ASN A 84 26.11 11.52 4.65
C ASN A 84 26.49 11.60 3.16
N LEU A 85 25.52 11.70 2.26
CA LEU A 85 25.77 11.81 0.82
C LEU A 85 26.46 13.12 0.45
N ASP A 86 27.54 13.02 -0.32
CA ASP A 86 28.16 14.14 -1.03
C ASP A 86 27.37 14.42 -2.32
N ILE A 87 26.50 15.43 -2.28
CA ILE A 87 25.58 15.76 -3.38
C ILE A 87 26.34 16.21 -4.64
N ASP A 88 27.52 16.80 -4.48
CA ASP A 88 28.30 17.31 -5.62
C ASP A 88 29.02 16.18 -6.37
N ALA A 89 29.52 15.17 -5.65
CA ALA A 89 30.10 13.96 -6.21
C ALA A 89 29.07 12.88 -6.60
N ALA A 90 27.81 13.01 -6.15
CA ALA A 90 26.77 12.02 -6.41
C ALA A 90 26.35 11.93 -7.89
N GLU A 91 26.15 10.70 -8.35
CA GLU A 91 25.69 10.43 -9.71
C GLU A 91 24.19 10.73 -9.88
N TYR A 92 23.80 11.08 -11.11
CA TYR A 92 22.41 11.40 -11.46
C TYR A 92 21.36 10.36 -10.98
N PRO A 93 21.57 9.04 -11.12
CA PRO A 93 20.61 8.04 -10.64
C PRO A 93 20.41 8.08 -9.13
N VAL A 94 21.47 8.38 -8.37
CA VAL A 94 21.43 8.51 -6.91
C VAL A 94 20.59 9.72 -6.53
N LEU A 95 20.88 10.88 -7.14
CA LEU A 95 20.11 12.11 -6.93
C LEU A 95 18.62 11.91 -7.23
N LYS A 96 18.30 11.26 -8.36
CA LYS A 96 16.92 10.99 -8.77
C LYS A 96 16.19 10.06 -7.80
N THR A 97 16.88 9.10 -7.22
CA THR A 97 16.32 8.18 -6.21
C THR A 97 15.87 8.95 -4.97
N PHE A 98 16.70 9.86 -4.45
CA PHE A 98 16.34 10.66 -3.27
C PHE A 98 15.20 11.64 -3.55
N ILE A 99 15.23 12.31 -4.70
CA ILE A 99 14.16 13.23 -5.11
C ILE A 99 12.81 12.52 -5.17
N LYS A 100 12.76 11.30 -5.71
CA LYS A 100 11.54 10.49 -5.74
C LYS A 100 11.14 9.97 -4.36
N PHE A 101 12.10 9.52 -3.56
CA PHE A 101 11.83 8.95 -2.23
C PHE A 101 11.22 9.99 -1.29
N PHE A 102 11.76 11.21 -1.30
CA PHE A 102 11.28 12.31 -0.47
C PHE A 102 10.21 13.17 -1.13
N ASP A 103 9.73 12.78 -2.32
CA ASP A 103 8.76 13.53 -3.13
C ASP A 103 9.13 15.03 -3.29
N ILE A 104 10.41 15.31 -3.55
CA ILE A 104 10.93 16.68 -3.66
C ILE A 104 10.51 17.26 -5.01
N LYS A 105 9.83 18.41 -4.98
CA LYS A 105 9.42 19.12 -6.20
C LYS A 105 10.63 19.80 -6.84
N CYS A 106 10.91 19.45 -8.09
CA CYS A 106 11.94 20.10 -8.91
C CYS A 106 11.31 20.74 -10.15
N GLU A 107 11.86 21.88 -10.58
CA GLU A 107 11.43 22.56 -11.81
C GLU A 107 11.73 21.74 -13.07
N ASP A 108 12.86 21.03 -13.08
CA ASP A 108 13.29 20.19 -14.18
C ASP A 108 14.16 19.00 -13.71
N GLN A 109 14.36 18.00 -14.59
CA GLN A 109 15.11 16.78 -14.27
C GLN A 109 16.61 16.86 -14.62
N LYS A 110 17.22 18.05 -14.71
CA LYS A 110 18.67 18.19 -14.92
C LYS A 110 19.41 17.94 -13.62
N ALA A 111 20.62 17.37 -13.73
CA ALA A 111 21.46 17.07 -12.57
C ALA A 111 21.70 18.30 -11.67
N ALA A 112 21.93 19.48 -12.25
CA ALA A 112 22.10 20.73 -11.48
C ALA A 112 20.86 21.05 -10.62
N THR A 113 19.67 20.99 -11.20
CA THR A 113 18.40 21.27 -10.51
C THR A 113 18.13 20.25 -9.40
N LEU A 114 18.41 18.96 -9.64
CA LEU A 114 18.28 17.92 -8.60
C LEU A 114 19.28 18.13 -7.45
N LYS A 115 20.53 18.50 -7.74
CA LYS A 115 21.54 18.80 -6.71
C LYS A 115 21.12 19.99 -5.84
N THR A 116 20.65 21.07 -6.46
CA THR A 116 20.15 22.25 -5.73
C THR A 116 18.99 21.86 -4.81
N ALA A 117 17.97 21.18 -5.35
CA ALA A 117 16.79 20.79 -4.58
C ALA A 117 17.14 19.85 -3.41
N LEU A 118 18.03 18.87 -3.61
CA LEU A 118 18.50 17.98 -2.54
C LEU A 118 19.33 18.72 -1.49
N THR A 119 20.13 19.70 -1.90
CA THR A 119 20.93 20.52 -0.98
C THR A 119 20.03 21.38 -0.10
N GLU A 120 19.02 22.02 -0.69
CA GLU A 120 18.01 22.77 0.05
C GLU A 120 17.25 21.87 1.02
N TYR A 121 16.79 20.70 0.57
CA TYR A 121 16.10 19.73 1.42
C TYR A 121 16.99 19.25 2.57
N LYS A 122 18.26 18.93 2.30
CA LYS A 122 19.26 18.53 3.31
C LYS A 122 19.52 19.63 4.35
N ASN A 123 19.57 20.90 3.94
CA ASN A 123 19.71 22.02 4.86
C ASN A 123 18.48 22.22 5.76
N ASN A 124 17.27 22.01 5.23
CA ASN A 124 16.04 22.06 6.02
C ASN A 124 15.96 20.91 7.06
N LEU A 125 16.54 19.74 6.77
CA LEU A 125 16.62 18.61 7.70
C LEU A 125 17.62 18.81 8.86
N ALA A 126 18.47 19.82 8.80
CA ALA A 126 19.51 20.11 9.78
C ALA A 126 19.15 21.27 10.73
N GLN A 127 17.98 21.91 10.54
CA GLN A 127 17.40 22.90 11.46
C GLN A 127 16.48 22.22 12.47
#